data_AF-A0A369BLA4-F1
#
_entry.id   AF-A0A369BLA4-F1
#
_cell.length_a   1.000
_cell.length_b   1.000
_cell.length_c   1.000
_cell.angle_alpha   90.00
_cell.angle_beta   90.00
_cell.angle_gamma   90.00
#
_symmetry.space_group_name_H-M   'P 1'
#
loop_
_entity.id
_entity.type
_entity.pdbx_description
1 polymer ?
#
loop_
_entity_poly.entity_id
_entity_poly.type
_entity_poly.pdbx_seq_one_letter_code
_entity_poly.pdbx_strand_id
1 'polypeptide(L)'
;MDDLKRAYELLGLPENASREEVEKAFDLLLRRSRSRRPNEQGDGESEESQYDLQLKAYKTIVEFEERSKIDEMSRERYGKWGKLAGNAEKVDDFFRLHKTKVIIGIIAVIALVVGITSFINHREEQKRLAALPPIDLSIMFVGNYMSDQNQGGDEGLEKAMTAQFPEWKRLKVILTYLPSQGEGVGTADLAYQQKAMAMVATEKPDVYILDENSFDWLGGGGVLEKLDSEANGVLKPLLGENSIKEGRAEEETEDHVYGIRVTDSPLAKQLPLAMQDMIITVRIGSDNKDKAIHLIERYLEPDNTAK
;
A
#
# COMPACT_ATOMS: atom_id res chain seq x y z
N MET A 1 -2.69 61.54 -13.32
CA MET A 1 -3.51 62.03 -14.47
C MET A 1 -2.85 63.25 -15.10
N ASP A 2 -2.38 64.22 -14.30
CA ASP A 2 -1.67 65.40 -14.80
C ASP A 2 -0.36 65.06 -15.53
N ASP A 3 0.40 64.09 -15.01
CA ASP A 3 1.65 63.63 -15.62
C ASP A 3 1.46 62.94 -16.99
N LEU A 4 0.31 62.27 -17.20
CA LEU A 4 -0.02 61.61 -18.45
C LEU A 4 -0.38 62.63 -19.54
N LYS A 5 -1.19 63.64 -19.19
CA LYS A 5 -1.54 64.73 -20.09
C LYS A 5 -0.29 65.48 -20.54
N ARG A 6 0.59 65.79 -19.58
CA ARG A 6 1.89 66.42 -19.84
C ARG A 6 2.79 65.56 -20.72
N ALA A 7 2.74 64.23 -20.60
CA ALA A 7 3.48 63.32 -21.47
C ALA A 7 2.98 63.35 -22.93
N TYR A 8 1.66 63.39 -23.16
CA TYR A 8 1.09 63.53 -24.51
C TYR A 8 1.45 64.89 -25.13
N GLU A 9 1.37 65.97 -24.35
CA GLU A 9 1.76 67.31 -24.78
C GLU A 9 3.26 67.40 -25.16
N LEU A 10 4.15 66.77 -24.39
CA LEU A 10 5.60 66.74 -24.68
C LEU A 10 5.94 66.01 -25.99
N LEU A 11 5.08 65.08 -26.42
CA LEU A 11 5.18 64.38 -27.70
C LEU A 11 4.41 65.07 -28.83
N GLY A 12 3.70 66.17 -28.54
CA GLY A 12 2.90 66.90 -29.51
C GLY A 12 1.66 66.13 -29.99
N LEU A 13 1.15 65.23 -29.14
CA LEU A 13 0.02 64.35 -29.44
C LEU A 13 -1.22 64.80 -28.64
N PRO A 14 -2.43 64.60 -29.18
CA PRO A 14 -3.65 64.76 -28.40
C PRO A 14 -3.76 63.68 -27.32
N GLU A 15 -4.46 63.97 -26.23
CA GLU A 15 -4.62 63.08 -25.06
C GLU A 15 -5.27 61.72 -25.38
N ASN A 16 -5.91 61.59 -26.55
CA ASN A 16 -6.56 60.38 -27.05
C ASN A 16 -5.84 59.74 -28.24
N ALA A 17 -4.57 60.09 -28.47
CA ALA A 17 -3.78 59.51 -29.55
C ALA A 17 -3.70 58.00 -29.42
N SER A 18 -3.87 57.31 -30.54
CA SER A 18 -3.78 55.86 -30.63
C SER A 18 -2.34 55.37 -30.41
N ARG A 19 -2.20 54.09 -30.02
CA ARG A 19 -0.89 53.44 -29.85
C ARG A 19 0.02 53.61 -31.07
N GLU A 20 -0.55 53.45 -32.26
CA GLU A 20 0.19 53.60 -33.51
C GLU A 20 0.68 55.04 -33.74
N GLU A 21 -0.06 56.04 -33.27
CA GLU A 21 0.33 57.46 -33.36
C GLU A 21 1.45 57.80 -32.37
N VAL A 22 1.40 57.22 -31.16
CA VAL A 22 2.46 57.33 -30.15
C VAL A 22 3.76 56.69 -30.65
N GLU A 23 3.68 55.51 -31.28
CA GLU A 23 4.83 54.82 -31.88
C GLU A 23 5.40 55.59 -33.08
N LYS A 24 4.55 56.10 -33.98
CA LYS A 24 4.97 56.94 -35.12
C LYS A 24 5.66 58.23 -34.66
N ALA A 25 5.15 58.88 -33.62
CA ALA A 25 5.78 60.07 -33.05
C ALA A 25 7.17 59.74 -32.49
N PHE A 26 7.30 58.63 -31.77
CA PHE A 26 8.58 58.17 -31.24
C PHE A 26 9.59 57.80 -32.34
N ASP A 27 9.16 57.14 -33.42
CA ASP A 27 10.01 56.83 -34.58
C ASP A 27 10.54 58.10 -35.26
N LEU A 28 9.70 59.13 -35.38
CA LEU A 28 10.08 60.44 -35.89
C LEU A 28 11.13 61.12 -34.99
N LEU A 29 10.98 60.99 -33.66
CA LEU A 29 11.95 61.50 -32.69
C LEU A 29 13.29 60.76 -32.76
N LEU A 30 13.28 59.43 -32.88
CA LEU A 30 14.48 58.61 -33.08
C LEU A 30 15.20 58.96 -34.39
N ARG A 31 14.45 59.21 -35.47
CA ARG A 31 15.04 59.62 -36.75
C ARG A 31 15.64 61.02 -36.68
N ARG A 32 14.98 61.96 -35.97
CA ARG A 32 15.46 63.32 -35.75
C ARG A 32 16.73 63.34 -34.88
N SER A 33 16.76 62.56 -33.80
CA SER A 33 17.95 62.47 -32.93
C SER A 33 19.15 61.88 -33.66
N ARG A 34 18.97 60.81 -34.46
CA ARG A 34 20.03 60.22 -35.28
C ARG A 34 20.56 61.16 -36.38
N SER A 35 19.75 62.11 -36.85
CA SER A 35 20.13 63.09 -37.88
C SER A 35 20.88 64.33 -37.34
N ARG A 36 20.83 64.58 -36.03
CA ARG A 36 21.65 65.60 -35.37
C ARG A 36 23.07 65.06 -35.21
N ARG A 37 24.04 65.66 -35.90
CA ARG A 37 25.46 65.30 -35.81
C ARG A 37 26.00 65.59 -34.40
N PRO A 38 26.98 64.83 -33.87
CA PRO A 38 27.53 65.02 -32.51
C PRO A 38 28.35 66.31 -32.27
N ASN A 39 28.20 67.36 -33.09
CA ASN A 39 29.13 68.49 -33.09
C ASN A 39 28.62 69.76 -32.39
N GLU A 40 27.57 69.67 -31.59
CA GLU A 40 27.08 70.75 -30.72
C GLU A 40 26.77 70.23 -29.32
N GLN A 41 27.78 69.67 -28.64
CA GLN A 41 27.73 69.44 -27.19
C GLN A 41 28.96 70.08 -26.55
N GLY A 42 28.78 71.36 -26.18
CA GLY A 42 29.60 72.01 -25.17
C GLY A 42 29.10 71.61 -23.77
N ASP A 43 30.05 71.54 -22.84
CA ASP A 43 29.88 71.28 -21.40
C ASP A 43 28.66 71.93 -20.76
N GLY A 44 28.00 71.20 -19.87
CA GLY A 44 27.01 71.74 -18.96
C GLY A 44 26.31 70.66 -18.13
N GLU A 45 26.54 70.67 -16.83
CA GLU A 45 25.78 69.90 -15.84
C GLU A 45 24.26 70.16 -15.96
N SER A 46 23.48 69.08 -15.87
CA SER A 46 22.08 69.06 -15.39
C SER A 46 20.99 69.81 -16.19
N GLU A 47 21.00 69.78 -17.52
CA GLU A 47 19.77 70.04 -18.28
C GLU A 47 19.31 68.77 -18.99
N GLU A 48 18.12 68.30 -18.62
CA GLU A 48 17.44 67.18 -19.25
C GLU A 48 17.27 67.50 -20.74
N SER A 49 17.98 66.78 -21.62
CA SER A 49 17.86 67.01 -23.06
C SER A 49 16.39 66.90 -23.47
N GLN A 50 15.92 67.73 -24.40
CA GLN A 50 14.55 67.62 -24.93
C GLN A 50 14.23 66.18 -25.39
N TYR A 51 15.25 65.45 -25.83
CA TYR A 51 15.14 64.03 -26.17
C TYR A 51 14.86 63.13 -24.95
N ASP A 52 15.52 63.38 -23.81
CA ASP A 52 15.34 62.59 -22.58
C ASP A 52 13.96 62.82 -21.98
N LEU A 53 13.49 64.08 -22.00
CA LEU A 53 12.12 64.44 -21.61
C LEU A 53 11.07 63.73 -22.48
N GLN A 54 11.26 63.69 -23.79
CA GLN A 54 10.37 62.99 -24.72
C GLN A 54 10.43 61.47 -24.57
N LEU A 55 11.59 60.90 -24.28
CA LEU A 55 11.75 59.48 -23.99
C LEU A 55 11.02 59.09 -22.69
N LYS A 56 11.11 59.92 -21.64
CA LYS A 56 10.36 59.73 -20.40
C LYS A 56 8.85 59.84 -20.63
N ALA A 57 8.41 60.81 -21.43
CA ALA A 57 7.01 60.96 -21.81
C ALA A 57 6.47 59.72 -22.54
N TYR A 58 7.22 59.20 -23.52
CA TYR A 58 6.87 57.97 -24.23
C TYR A 58 6.75 56.76 -23.29
N LYS A 59 7.75 56.54 -22.43
CA LYS A 59 7.71 55.44 -21.43
C LYS A 59 6.49 55.56 -20.52
N THR A 60 6.20 56.77 -20.05
CA THR A 60 5.07 57.04 -19.15
C THR A 60 3.73 56.68 -19.80
N ILE A 61 3.54 57.04 -21.08
CA ILE A 61 2.32 56.70 -21.84
C ILE A 61 2.23 55.20 -22.04
N VAL A 62 3.31 54.56 -22.50
CA VAL A 62 3.33 53.12 -22.76
C VAL A 62 3.06 52.30 -21.50
N GLU A 63 3.71 52.64 -20.38
CA GLU A 63 3.50 51.98 -19.09
C GLU A 63 2.07 52.16 -18.57
N PHE A 64 1.47 53.34 -18.79
CA PHE A 64 0.08 53.59 -18.40
C PHE A 64 -0.91 52.78 -19.25
N GLU A 65 -0.71 52.70 -20.56
CA GLU A 65 -1.53 51.88 -21.45
C GLU A 65 -1.38 50.38 -21.14
N GLU A 66 -0.17 49.90 -20.89
CA GLU A 66 0.08 48.50 -20.52
C GLU A 66 -0.57 48.15 -19.18
N ARG A 67 -0.43 49.01 -18.16
CA ARG A 67 -1.13 48.84 -16.88
C ARG A 67 -2.65 48.84 -17.05
N SER A 68 -3.18 49.74 -17.87
CA SER A 68 -4.62 49.82 -18.12
C SER A 68 -5.16 48.56 -18.80
N LYS A 69 -4.44 48.01 -19.79
CA LYS A 69 -4.79 46.74 -20.43
C LYS A 69 -4.70 45.55 -19.47
N ILE A 70 -3.68 45.51 -18.61
CA ILE A 70 -3.53 44.45 -17.58
C ILE A 70 -4.69 44.51 -16.58
N ASP A 71 -5.04 45.71 -16.11
CA ASP A 71 -6.15 45.93 -15.18
C ASP A 71 -7.51 45.57 -15.81
N GLU A 72 -7.71 45.89 -17.09
CA GLU A 72 -8.91 45.52 -17.84
C GLU A 72 -9.02 43.99 -17.99
N MET A 73 -7.95 43.33 -18.43
CA MET A 73 -7.90 41.86 -18.50
C MET A 73 -8.02 41.16 -17.14
N SER A 74 -7.57 41.79 -16.06
CA SER A 74 -7.75 41.30 -14.68
C SER A 74 -9.21 41.44 -14.25
N ARG A 75 -9.84 42.60 -14.51
CA ARG A 75 -11.28 42.83 -14.25
C ARG A 75 -12.18 41.90 -15.04
N GLU A 76 -11.86 41.60 -16.30
CA GLU A 76 -12.62 40.62 -17.09
C GLU A 76 -12.48 39.20 -16.52
N ARG A 77 -11.27 38.77 -16.16
CA ARG A 77 -11.02 37.42 -15.62
C ARG A 77 -11.59 37.20 -14.23
N TYR A 78 -11.46 38.18 -13.34
CA TYR A 78 -11.84 38.06 -11.92
C TYR A 78 -13.13 38.81 -11.57
N GLY A 79 -13.76 39.53 -12.50
CA GLY A 79 -15.00 40.29 -12.27
C GLY A 79 -16.17 39.43 -11.78
N LYS A 80 -16.19 38.14 -12.15
CA LYS A 80 -17.14 37.14 -11.65
C LYS A 80 -17.10 36.94 -10.12
N TRP A 81 -16.00 37.32 -9.46
CA TRP A 81 -15.82 37.21 -8.01
C TRP A 81 -16.21 38.48 -7.24
N GLY A 82 -16.64 39.55 -7.93
CA GLY A 82 -17.15 40.78 -7.30
C GLY A 82 -16.18 41.36 -6.26
N LYS A 83 -16.62 41.45 -4.99
CA LYS A 83 -15.79 41.96 -3.87
C LYS A 83 -14.55 41.10 -3.56
N LEU A 84 -14.52 39.86 -4.05
CA LEU A 84 -13.40 38.93 -3.86
C LEU A 84 -12.43 38.90 -5.05
N ALA A 85 -12.63 39.73 -6.08
CA ALA A 85 -11.78 39.74 -7.28
C ALA A 85 -10.29 39.88 -6.94
N GLY A 86 -9.93 40.81 -6.05
CA GLY A 86 -8.53 40.98 -5.62
C GLY A 86 -7.97 39.83 -4.76
N ASN A 87 -8.84 39.06 -4.08
CA ASN A 87 -8.40 37.86 -3.38
C ASN A 87 -8.25 36.68 -4.35
N ALA A 88 -9.15 36.55 -5.32
CA ALA A 88 -9.10 35.53 -6.36
C ALA A 88 -7.85 35.67 -7.23
N GLU A 89 -7.50 36.88 -7.62
CA GLU A 89 -6.26 37.19 -8.35
C GLU A 89 -5.02 36.80 -7.56
N LYS A 90 -4.96 37.15 -6.26
CA LYS A 90 -3.83 36.78 -5.39
C LYS A 90 -3.69 35.28 -5.16
N VAL A 91 -4.82 34.58 -5.02
CA VAL A 91 -4.83 33.12 -4.86
C VAL A 91 -4.36 32.45 -6.15
N ASP A 92 -4.86 32.89 -7.30
CA ASP A 92 -4.45 32.36 -8.61
C ASP A 92 -2.96 32.62 -8.87
N ASP A 93 -2.46 33.82 -8.56
CA ASP A 93 -1.03 34.14 -8.61
C ASP A 93 -0.20 33.28 -7.65
N PHE A 94 -0.70 33.02 -6.43
CA PHE A 94 -0.04 32.14 -5.46
C PHE A 94 0.06 30.71 -5.99
N PHE A 95 -1.03 30.14 -6.51
CA PHE A 95 -0.99 28.80 -7.11
C PHE A 95 -0.13 28.78 -8.38
N ARG A 96 -0.14 29.84 -9.20
CA ARG A 96 0.71 29.94 -10.40
C ARG A 96 2.20 29.95 -10.04
N LEU A 97 2.60 30.72 -9.03
CA LEU A 97 3.99 30.82 -8.57
C LEU A 97 4.44 29.62 -7.73
N HIS A 98 3.54 28.98 -6.98
CA HIS A 98 3.90 27.97 -5.98
C HIS A 98 3.30 26.59 -6.22
N LYS A 99 2.75 26.31 -7.42
CA LYS A 99 2.14 25.02 -7.78
C LYS A 99 2.95 23.80 -7.32
N THR A 100 4.26 23.81 -7.55
CA THR A 100 5.13 22.68 -7.19
C THR A 100 5.26 22.50 -5.69
N LYS A 101 5.40 23.60 -4.93
CA LYS A 101 5.50 23.56 -3.47
C LYS A 101 4.19 23.11 -2.83
N VAL A 102 3.05 23.52 -3.39
CA VAL A 102 1.73 23.07 -2.95
C VAL A 102 1.55 21.57 -3.17
N ILE A 103 1.90 21.06 -4.35
CA ILE A 103 1.81 19.61 -4.65
C ILE A 103 2.70 18.81 -3.69
N ILE A 104 3.95 19.24 -3.47
CA ILE A 104 4.86 18.58 -2.53
C ILE A 104 4.29 18.62 -1.10
N GLY A 105 3.72 19.75 -0.67
CA GLY A 105 3.09 19.88 0.63
C GLY A 105 1.91 18.92 0.81
N ILE A 106 1.06 18.78 -0.22
CA ILE A 106 -0.07 17.83 -0.20
C ILE A 106 0.44 16.39 -0.09
N ILE A 107 1.45 16.01 -0.88
CA ILE A 107 2.07 14.68 -0.81
C ILE A 107 2.65 14.42 0.58
N ALA A 108 3.34 15.39 1.16
CA ALA A 108 3.90 15.29 2.50
C ALA A 108 2.80 15.08 3.56
N VAL A 109 1.69 15.81 3.47
CA VAL A 109 0.54 15.64 4.38
C VAL A 109 -0.07 14.24 4.24
N ILE A 110 -0.26 13.75 3.01
CA ILE A 110 -0.78 12.40 2.77
C ILE A 110 0.15 11.35 3.37
N ALA A 111 1.46 11.45 3.12
CA ALA A 111 2.44 10.53 3.68
C ALA A 111 2.44 10.55 5.22
N LEU A 112 2.27 11.72 5.82
CA LEU A 112 2.20 11.88 7.28
C LEU A 112 0.93 11.23 7.86
N VAL A 113 -0.23 11.40 7.20
CA VAL A 113 -1.49 10.74 7.60
C VAL A 113 -1.39 9.22 7.47
N VAL A 114 -0.85 8.72 6.37
CA VAL A 114 -0.62 7.28 6.16
C VAL A 114 0.37 6.73 7.19
N GLY A 115 1.44 7.46 7.48
CA GLY A 115 2.43 7.09 8.49
C GLY A 115 1.83 7.00 9.89
N ILE A 116 1.04 7.99 10.31
CA ILE A 116 0.37 8.00 11.62
C ILE A 116 -0.64 6.86 11.73
N THR A 117 -1.50 6.69 10.72
CA THR A 117 -2.53 5.63 10.73
C THR A 117 -1.90 4.24 10.76
N SER A 118 -0.86 4.01 9.96
CA SER A 118 -0.08 2.77 9.99
C SER A 118 0.56 2.53 11.36
N PHE A 119 1.14 3.57 11.97
CA PHE A 119 1.76 3.47 13.30
C PHE A 119 0.74 3.15 14.41
N ILE A 120 -0.43 3.80 14.40
CA ILE A 120 -1.50 3.54 15.37
C ILE A 120 -2.04 2.12 15.20
N ASN A 121 -2.39 1.72 13.97
CA ASN A 121 -2.91 0.39 13.68
C ASN A 121 -1.92 -0.70 14.09
N HIS A 122 -0.63 -0.53 13.77
CA HIS A 122 0.39 -1.49 14.16
C HIS A 122 0.51 -1.61 15.68
N ARG A 123 0.37 -0.50 16.42
CA ARG A 123 0.45 -0.51 17.88
C ARG A 123 -0.81 -1.11 18.53
N GLU A 124 -1.98 -0.87 17.98
CA GLU A 124 -3.23 -1.50 18.43
C GLU A 124 -3.24 -2.99 18.14
N GLU A 125 -2.77 -3.39 16.95
CA GLU A 125 -2.59 -4.78 16.57
C GLU A 125 -1.56 -5.47 17.47
N GLN A 126 -0.41 -4.85 17.75
CA GLN A 126 0.56 -5.39 18.72
C GLN A 126 -0.01 -5.49 20.12
N LYS A 127 -0.80 -4.51 20.59
CA LYS A 127 -1.45 -4.59 21.91
C LYS A 127 -2.50 -5.70 21.95
N ARG A 128 -3.27 -5.88 20.88
CA ARG A 128 -4.23 -6.97 20.73
C ARG A 128 -3.49 -8.31 20.72
N LEU A 129 -2.43 -8.47 19.93
CA LEU A 129 -1.61 -9.67 19.84
C LEU A 129 -0.90 -9.99 21.17
N ALA A 130 -0.41 -8.99 21.89
CA ALA A 130 0.23 -9.13 23.19
C ALA A 130 -0.78 -9.38 24.34
N ALA A 131 -2.04 -8.99 24.15
CA ALA A 131 -3.13 -9.30 25.08
C ALA A 131 -3.73 -10.69 24.85
N LEU A 132 -3.48 -11.32 23.70
CA LEU A 132 -3.88 -12.71 23.47
C LEU A 132 -3.03 -13.62 24.36
N PRO A 133 -3.63 -14.67 24.95
CA PRO A 133 -2.87 -15.67 25.67
C PRO A 133 -1.77 -16.28 24.78
N PRO A 134 -0.66 -16.75 25.38
CA PRO A 134 0.42 -17.37 24.63
C PRO A 134 -0.12 -18.54 23.81
N ILE A 135 0.40 -18.69 22.59
CA ILE A 135 0.04 -19.79 21.70
C ILE A 135 0.62 -21.07 22.29
N ASP A 136 -0.24 -22.06 22.53
CA ASP A 136 0.18 -23.36 23.00
C ASP A 136 0.69 -24.25 21.87
N LEU A 137 0.06 -24.16 20.70
CA LEU A 137 0.42 -24.91 19.50
C LEU A 137 -0.04 -24.15 18.25
N SER A 138 0.81 -24.10 17.23
CA SER A 138 0.47 -23.52 15.91
C SER A 138 0.24 -24.63 14.90
N ILE A 139 -0.92 -24.61 14.25
CA ILE A 139 -1.39 -25.65 13.33
C ILE A 139 -1.63 -25.02 11.96
N MET A 140 -1.07 -25.60 10.91
CA MET A 140 -1.36 -25.21 9.53
C MET A 140 -2.06 -26.35 8.79
N PHE A 141 -3.27 -26.08 8.32
CA PHE A 141 -3.96 -26.94 7.36
C PHE A 141 -3.42 -26.64 5.97
N VAL A 142 -2.95 -27.68 5.26
CA VAL A 142 -2.54 -27.57 3.86
C VAL A 142 -3.31 -28.61 3.06
N GLY A 143 -4.08 -28.14 2.08
CA GLY A 143 -4.93 -29.00 1.26
C GLY A 143 -6.23 -28.34 0.86
N ASN A 144 -7.18 -29.15 0.43
CA ASN A 144 -8.52 -28.70 0.03
C ASN A 144 -9.43 -28.51 1.26
N TYR A 145 -8.92 -27.80 2.26
CA TYR A 145 -9.67 -27.43 3.46
C TYR A 145 -10.35 -26.09 3.25
N MET A 146 -11.64 -26.03 3.59
CA MET A 146 -12.42 -24.80 3.64
C MET A 146 -13.17 -24.75 4.95
N SER A 147 -13.03 -23.64 5.67
CA SER A 147 -13.80 -23.37 6.90
C SER A 147 -15.25 -23.02 6.57
N ASP A 148 -16.18 -23.50 7.39
CA ASP A 148 -17.60 -23.18 7.24
C ASP A 148 -17.86 -21.72 7.65
N GLN A 149 -18.19 -20.90 6.66
CA GLN A 149 -18.47 -19.48 6.85
C GLN A 149 -19.71 -19.23 7.72
N ASN A 150 -20.66 -20.16 7.76
CA ASN A 150 -21.84 -20.05 8.63
C ASN A 150 -21.50 -20.34 10.09
N GLN A 151 -20.39 -21.00 10.36
CA GLN A 151 -19.89 -21.34 11.70
C GLN A 151 -18.71 -20.47 12.11
N GLY A 152 -18.58 -19.27 11.54
CA GLY A 152 -17.57 -18.28 11.93
C GLY A 152 -16.23 -18.40 11.19
N GLY A 153 -16.15 -19.18 10.11
CA GLY A 153 -14.95 -19.29 9.26
C GLY A 153 -13.72 -19.74 10.04
N ASP A 154 -12.57 -19.14 9.73
CA ASP A 154 -11.28 -19.54 10.32
C ASP A 154 -11.24 -19.32 11.85
N GLU A 155 -11.88 -18.26 12.35
CA GLU A 155 -11.99 -18.02 13.80
C GLU A 155 -12.89 -19.06 14.48
N GLY A 156 -13.95 -19.50 13.79
CA GLY A 156 -14.83 -20.58 14.24
C GLY A 156 -14.07 -21.89 14.40
N LEU A 157 -13.21 -22.20 13.43
CA LEU A 157 -12.35 -23.37 13.47
C LEU A 157 -11.29 -23.30 14.58
N GLU A 158 -10.61 -22.15 14.74
CA GLU A 158 -9.64 -21.95 15.84
C GLU A 158 -10.32 -22.15 17.21
N LYS A 159 -11.53 -21.63 17.40
CA LYS A 159 -12.32 -21.83 18.63
C LYS A 159 -12.75 -23.28 18.82
N ALA A 160 -13.23 -23.94 17.76
CA ALA A 160 -13.67 -25.34 17.82
C ALA A 160 -12.50 -26.25 18.20
N MET A 161 -11.33 -26.07 17.59
CA MET A 161 -10.12 -26.82 17.95
C MET A 161 -9.67 -26.50 19.38
N THR A 162 -9.64 -25.23 19.78
CA THR A 162 -9.23 -24.86 21.14
C THR A 162 -10.17 -25.45 22.19
N ALA A 163 -11.47 -25.54 21.91
CA ALA A 163 -12.45 -26.14 22.82
C ALA A 163 -12.23 -27.65 23.06
N GLN A 164 -11.53 -28.35 22.15
CA GLN A 164 -11.18 -29.76 22.30
C GLN A 164 -10.02 -29.98 23.30
N PHE A 165 -9.29 -28.92 23.63
CA PHE A 165 -8.14 -28.92 24.56
C PHE A 165 -8.31 -27.85 25.64
N PRO A 166 -9.14 -28.09 26.67
CA PRO A 166 -9.40 -27.13 27.75
C PRO A 166 -8.14 -26.67 28.51
N GLU A 167 -7.07 -27.48 28.48
CA GLU A 167 -5.76 -27.19 29.06
C GLU A 167 -4.96 -26.16 28.26
N TRP A 168 -5.30 -25.93 26.99
CA TRP A 168 -4.64 -24.97 26.12
C TRP A 168 -5.35 -23.62 26.15
N LYS A 169 -4.57 -22.55 26.26
CA LYS A 169 -5.09 -21.19 26.28
C LYS A 169 -5.41 -20.69 24.88
N ARG A 170 -4.63 -21.13 23.88
CA ARG A 170 -4.84 -20.73 22.48
C ARG A 170 -4.14 -21.65 21.49
N LEU A 171 -4.90 -22.09 20.49
CA LEU A 171 -4.36 -22.60 19.23
C LEU A 171 -4.27 -21.47 18.22
N LYS A 172 -3.24 -21.46 17.36
CA LYS A 172 -3.21 -20.63 16.16
C LYS A 172 -3.48 -21.55 14.97
N VAL A 173 -4.55 -21.29 14.22
CA VAL A 173 -4.88 -22.10 13.04
C VAL A 173 -4.66 -21.29 11.78
N ILE A 174 -3.98 -21.88 10.79
CA ILE A 174 -3.71 -21.27 9.49
C ILE A 174 -4.24 -22.20 8.40
N LEU A 175 -5.08 -21.69 7.50
CA LEU A 175 -5.62 -22.46 6.38
C LEU A 175 -4.90 -22.04 5.10
N THR A 176 -4.23 -23.01 4.48
CA THR A 176 -3.52 -22.84 3.21
C THR A 176 -4.16 -23.75 2.18
N TYR A 177 -4.96 -23.15 1.29
CA TYR A 177 -5.59 -23.88 0.20
C TYR A 177 -4.55 -24.41 -0.80
N LEU A 178 -4.57 -25.71 -1.02
CA LEU A 178 -3.80 -26.39 -2.04
C LEU A 178 -4.77 -27.29 -2.84
N PRO A 179 -5.04 -26.99 -4.12
CA PRO A 179 -5.95 -27.80 -4.92
C PRO A 179 -5.37 -29.20 -5.18
N SER A 180 -6.23 -30.21 -5.25
CA SER A 180 -5.87 -31.57 -5.69
C SER A 180 -5.21 -31.51 -7.06
N GLN A 181 -4.05 -32.14 -7.21
CA GLN A 181 -3.40 -32.29 -8.50
C GLN A 181 -4.25 -33.25 -9.36
N GLY A 182 -4.61 -32.83 -10.58
CA GLY A 182 -5.40 -33.62 -11.51
C GLY A 182 -5.08 -33.23 -12.96
N GLU A 183 -5.71 -33.90 -13.93
CA GLU A 183 -5.53 -33.56 -15.34
C GLU A 183 -6.11 -32.16 -15.63
N GLY A 184 -5.22 -31.22 -15.97
CA GLY A 184 -5.59 -29.85 -16.36
C GLY A 184 -5.15 -28.76 -15.39
N VAL A 185 -3.94 -28.84 -14.83
CA VAL A 185 -3.33 -27.78 -13.99
C VAL A 185 -3.41 -26.43 -14.71
N GLY A 186 -4.29 -25.56 -14.23
CA GLY A 186 -4.45 -24.21 -14.76
C GLY A 186 -3.36 -23.26 -14.25
N THR A 187 -3.25 -22.08 -14.86
CA THR A 187 -2.35 -21.02 -14.37
C THR A 187 -2.69 -20.57 -12.95
N ALA A 188 -3.96 -20.69 -12.53
CA ALA A 188 -4.40 -20.42 -11.17
C ALA A 188 -3.85 -21.44 -10.16
N ASP A 189 -3.78 -22.72 -10.52
CA ASP A 189 -3.31 -23.79 -9.63
C ASP A 189 -1.82 -23.62 -9.31
N LEU A 190 -1.01 -23.21 -10.30
CA LEU A 190 0.39 -22.87 -10.09
C LEU A 190 0.55 -21.71 -9.09
N ALA A 191 -0.31 -20.70 -9.17
CA ALA A 191 -0.28 -19.58 -8.22
C ALA A 191 -0.64 -20.02 -6.80
N TYR A 192 -1.62 -20.91 -6.63
CA TYR A 192 -1.96 -21.49 -5.33
C TYR A 192 -0.81 -22.33 -4.76
N GLN A 193 -0.16 -23.15 -5.57
CA GLN A 193 1.02 -23.92 -5.15
C GLN A 193 2.17 -23.01 -4.71
N GLN A 194 2.48 -21.95 -5.48
CA GLN A 194 3.51 -20.98 -5.11
C GLN A 194 3.18 -20.28 -3.78
N LYS A 195 1.92 -19.90 -3.58
CA LYS A 195 1.45 -19.31 -2.32
C LYS A 195 1.60 -20.33 -1.17
N ALA A 196 1.18 -21.57 -1.37
CA ALA A 196 1.28 -22.61 -0.35
C ALA A 196 2.74 -22.87 0.05
N MET A 197 3.65 -22.98 -0.92
CA MET A 197 5.08 -23.12 -0.67
C MET A 197 5.65 -21.93 0.13
N ALA A 198 5.26 -20.71 -0.23
CA ALA A 198 5.67 -19.52 0.52
C ALA A 198 5.18 -19.58 1.99
N MET A 199 3.92 -19.94 2.21
CA MET A 199 3.33 -20.06 3.55
C MET A 199 4.03 -21.13 4.40
N VAL A 200 4.28 -22.32 3.84
CA VAL A 200 5.02 -23.41 4.50
C VAL A 200 6.42 -22.94 4.91
N ALA A 201 7.11 -22.19 4.04
CA ALA A 201 8.45 -21.68 4.32
C ALA A 201 8.47 -20.58 5.40
N THR A 202 7.43 -19.75 5.51
CA THR A 202 7.43 -18.56 6.38
C THR A 202 6.76 -18.75 7.73
N GLU A 203 5.63 -19.47 7.80
CA GLU A 203 4.81 -19.53 9.03
C GLU A 203 5.39 -20.47 10.09
N LYS A 204 6.19 -21.47 9.70
CA LYS A 204 6.86 -22.44 10.60
C LYS A 204 5.94 -22.97 11.73
N PRO A 205 4.80 -23.59 11.40
CA PRO A 205 3.90 -24.15 12.40
C PRO A 205 4.53 -25.35 13.13
N ASP A 206 3.97 -25.74 14.27
CA ASP A 206 4.38 -26.93 14.99
C ASP A 206 3.84 -28.21 14.31
N VAL A 207 2.62 -28.11 13.78
CA VAL A 207 1.86 -29.22 13.20
C VAL A 207 1.35 -28.83 11.82
N TYR A 208 1.43 -29.75 10.86
CA TYR A 208 0.65 -29.67 9.65
C TYR A 208 -0.52 -30.66 9.71
N ILE A 209 -1.67 -30.22 9.20
CA ILE A 209 -2.81 -31.11 8.96
C ILE A 209 -3.03 -31.14 7.45
N LEU A 210 -2.84 -32.32 6.88
CA LEU A 210 -2.73 -32.54 5.44
C LEU A 210 -3.86 -33.46 4.96
N ASP A 211 -4.40 -33.20 3.78
CA ASP A 211 -5.13 -34.24 3.05
C ASP A 211 -4.14 -35.20 2.36
N GLU A 212 -4.62 -36.29 1.78
CA GLU A 212 -3.73 -37.27 1.11
C GLU A 212 -2.82 -36.62 0.05
N ASN A 213 -3.37 -35.77 -0.83
CA ASN A 213 -2.60 -35.13 -1.90
C ASN A 213 -1.53 -34.18 -1.36
N SER A 214 -1.85 -33.46 -0.29
CA SER A 214 -0.94 -32.51 0.33
C SER A 214 0.13 -33.21 1.16
N PHE A 215 -0.19 -34.38 1.73
CA PHE A 215 0.79 -35.25 2.36
C PHE A 215 1.80 -35.75 1.33
N ASP A 216 1.36 -36.24 0.18
CA ASP A 216 2.27 -36.69 -0.88
C ASP A 216 3.15 -35.54 -1.42
N TRP A 217 2.56 -34.35 -1.57
CA TRP A 217 3.29 -33.16 -2.02
C TRP A 217 4.33 -32.68 -1.01
N LEU A 218 4.01 -32.69 0.28
CA LEU A 218 4.87 -32.14 1.34
C LEU A 218 5.84 -33.18 1.91
N GLY A 219 5.48 -34.46 1.90
CA GLY A 219 6.21 -35.57 2.51
C GLY A 219 7.58 -35.81 1.90
N GLY A 220 7.75 -35.54 0.60
CA GLY A 220 9.06 -35.60 -0.07
C GLY A 220 10.00 -34.42 0.24
N GLY A 221 9.46 -33.32 0.80
CA GLY A 221 10.18 -32.05 0.94
C GLY A 221 11.07 -31.88 2.18
N GLY A 222 11.19 -32.91 3.03
CA GLY A 222 12.08 -32.90 4.21
C GLY A 222 11.66 -31.94 5.33
N VAL A 223 10.40 -31.49 5.34
CA VAL A 223 9.86 -30.57 6.36
C VAL A 223 9.12 -31.28 7.50
N LEU A 224 8.85 -32.57 7.33
CA LEU A 224 8.13 -33.40 8.28
C LEU A 224 9.11 -34.17 9.18
N GLU A 225 8.79 -34.21 10.46
CA GLU A 225 9.50 -34.99 11.47
C GLU A 225 9.14 -36.48 11.34
N LYS A 226 10.12 -37.35 11.56
CA LYS A 226 9.88 -38.80 11.69
C LYS A 226 9.18 -39.11 13.00
N LEU A 227 8.10 -39.87 12.92
CA LEU A 227 7.27 -40.28 14.04
C LEU A 227 7.43 -41.77 14.38
N ASP A 228 8.46 -42.44 13.87
CA ASP A 228 8.66 -43.89 14.09
C ASP A 228 8.73 -44.25 15.58
N SER A 229 9.38 -43.41 16.39
CA SER A 229 9.53 -43.62 17.84
C SER A 229 8.19 -43.51 18.55
N GLU A 230 7.40 -42.51 18.19
CA GLU A 230 6.10 -42.22 18.79
C GLU A 230 5.05 -43.24 18.33
N ALA A 231 5.06 -43.62 17.04
CA ALA A 231 4.20 -44.64 16.46
C ALA A 231 4.46 -46.03 17.05
N ASN A 232 5.72 -46.37 17.31
CA ASN A 232 6.09 -47.62 17.99
C ASN A 232 6.01 -47.55 19.52
N GLY A 233 5.87 -46.34 20.07
CA GLY A 233 5.85 -46.05 21.49
C GLY A 233 4.46 -45.66 21.97
N VAL A 234 4.30 -44.38 22.34
CA VAL A 234 3.11 -43.86 23.03
C VAL A 234 1.82 -43.96 22.20
N LEU A 235 1.91 -43.86 20.86
CA LEU A 235 0.73 -43.91 19.99
C LEU A 235 0.32 -45.33 19.63
N LYS A 236 1.23 -46.31 19.71
CA LYS A 236 1.00 -47.71 19.32
C LYS A 236 -0.33 -48.33 19.77
N PRO A 237 -0.80 -48.17 21.03
CA PRO A 237 -2.07 -48.77 21.46
C PRO A 237 -3.31 -48.11 20.85
N LEU A 238 -3.19 -46.92 20.27
CA LEU A 238 -4.27 -46.13 19.71
C LEU A 238 -4.32 -46.19 18.17
N LEU A 239 -3.27 -46.70 17.52
CA LEU A 239 -3.19 -46.78 16.06
C LEU A 239 -4.07 -47.90 15.51
N GLY A 240 -4.94 -47.57 14.55
CA GLY A 240 -5.66 -48.53 13.73
C GLY A 240 -4.85 -48.99 12.51
N GLU A 241 -5.36 -50.00 11.80
CA GLU A 241 -4.67 -50.62 10.64
C GLU A 241 -4.28 -49.62 9.53
N ASN A 242 -5.04 -48.53 9.37
CA ASN A 242 -4.82 -47.52 8.32
C ASN A 242 -4.43 -46.13 8.89
N SER A 243 -4.06 -46.06 10.17
CA SER A 243 -3.72 -44.79 10.82
C SER A 243 -2.31 -44.30 10.46
N ILE A 244 -1.41 -45.18 10.02
CA ILE A 244 -0.02 -44.81 9.74
C ILE A 244 0.12 -44.32 8.29
N LYS A 245 0.81 -43.19 8.12
CA LYS A 245 1.23 -42.68 6.83
C LYS A 245 2.75 -42.65 6.75
N GLU A 246 3.26 -43.58 5.95
CA GLU A 246 4.67 -43.72 5.64
C GLU A 246 5.03 -42.89 4.41
N GLY A 247 6.29 -42.48 4.36
CA GLY A 247 6.89 -41.80 3.22
C GLY A 247 8.38 -42.00 3.21
N ARG A 248 9.03 -41.49 2.17
CA ARG A 248 10.47 -41.54 1.99
C ARG A 248 10.97 -40.18 1.56
N ALA A 249 11.87 -39.60 2.34
CA ALA A 249 12.59 -38.40 1.90
C ALA A 249 13.57 -38.75 0.77
N GLU A 250 13.85 -37.81 -0.14
CA GLU A 250 14.68 -38.07 -1.33
C GLU A 250 16.08 -38.64 -1.01
N GLU A 251 16.62 -38.32 0.16
CA GLU A 251 17.96 -38.74 0.60
C GLU A 251 17.98 -40.07 1.38
N GLU A 252 16.81 -40.69 1.60
CA GLU A 252 16.67 -41.87 2.46
C GLU A 252 16.34 -43.14 1.68
N THR A 253 16.78 -44.29 2.19
CA THR A 253 16.57 -45.60 1.56
C THR A 253 15.41 -46.39 2.17
N GLU A 254 14.93 -45.97 3.34
CA GLU A 254 13.89 -46.66 4.11
C GLU A 254 12.65 -45.78 4.23
N ASP A 255 11.48 -46.43 4.29
CA ASP A 255 10.22 -45.75 4.55
C ASP A 255 10.10 -45.48 6.06
N HIS A 256 9.67 -44.28 6.40
CA HIS A 256 9.50 -43.83 7.78
C HIS A 256 8.07 -43.32 7.99
N VAL A 257 7.59 -43.40 9.23
CA VAL A 257 6.29 -42.82 9.59
C VAL A 257 6.41 -41.30 9.66
N TYR A 258 5.68 -40.57 8.82
CA TYR A 258 5.70 -39.11 8.78
C TYR A 258 4.35 -38.47 9.16
N GLY A 259 3.29 -39.26 9.20
CA GLY A 259 1.96 -38.76 9.52
C GLY A 259 1.05 -39.81 10.12
N ILE A 260 0.05 -39.33 10.86
CA ILE A 260 -0.98 -40.15 11.46
C ILE A 260 -2.34 -39.68 10.95
N ARG A 261 -3.06 -40.57 10.27
CA ARG A 261 -4.42 -40.36 9.77
C ARG A 261 -5.42 -40.44 10.93
N VAL A 262 -6.17 -39.37 11.10
CA VAL A 262 -7.18 -39.19 12.16
C VAL A 262 -8.57 -38.86 11.60
N THR A 263 -8.78 -39.04 10.30
CA THR A 263 -10.05 -38.79 9.58
C THR A 263 -11.28 -39.38 10.29
N ASP A 264 -11.14 -40.55 10.89
CA ASP A 264 -12.26 -41.25 11.56
C ASP A 264 -12.55 -40.75 12.98
N SER A 265 -11.69 -39.88 13.52
CA SER A 265 -11.80 -39.33 14.87
C SER A 265 -13.14 -38.62 15.10
N PRO A 266 -13.79 -38.84 16.24
CA PRO A 266 -14.96 -38.04 16.64
C PRO A 266 -14.65 -36.54 16.72
N LEU A 267 -13.44 -36.18 17.15
CA LEU A 267 -13.01 -34.78 17.25
C LEU A 267 -12.81 -34.13 15.88
N ALA A 268 -12.31 -34.87 14.89
CA ALA A 268 -12.20 -34.38 13.51
C ALA A 268 -13.58 -34.05 12.91
N LYS A 269 -14.59 -34.90 13.19
CA LYS A 269 -15.96 -34.72 12.69
C LYS A 269 -16.70 -33.52 13.29
N GLN A 270 -16.25 -33.02 14.44
CA GLN A 270 -16.82 -31.84 15.11
C GLN A 270 -16.27 -30.52 14.56
N LEU A 271 -15.21 -30.55 13.74
CA LEU A 271 -14.63 -29.33 13.19
C LEU A 271 -15.52 -28.74 12.09
N PRO A 272 -15.67 -27.41 12.03
CA PRO A 272 -16.44 -26.72 10.98
C PRO A 272 -15.65 -26.66 9.66
N LEU A 273 -15.34 -27.83 9.09
CA LEU A 273 -14.58 -28.01 7.86
C LEU A 273 -15.40 -28.75 6.80
N ALA A 274 -15.27 -28.32 5.54
CA ALA A 274 -15.92 -28.98 4.41
C ALA A 274 -15.29 -30.34 4.06
N MET A 275 -13.98 -30.49 4.28
CA MET A 275 -13.23 -31.72 4.06
C MET A 275 -12.71 -32.24 5.40
N GLN A 276 -12.87 -33.54 5.65
CA GLN A 276 -12.50 -34.18 6.91
C GLN A 276 -11.33 -35.16 6.79
N ASP A 277 -10.80 -35.40 5.58
CA ASP A 277 -9.60 -36.22 5.44
C ASP A 277 -8.43 -35.51 6.10
N MET A 278 -7.91 -36.06 7.19
CA MET A 278 -6.93 -35.39 8.05
C MET A 278 -5.80 -36.34 8.39
N ILE A 279 -4.59 -35.96 7.97
CA ILE A 279 -3.33 -36.57 8.35
C ILE A 279 -2.57 -35.53 9.17
N ILE A 280 -2.39 -35.80 10.46
CA ILE A 280 -1.61 -34.94 11.35
C ILE A 280 -0.14 -35.31 11.22
N THR A 281 0.70 -34.31 10.98
CA THR A 281 2.15 -34.45 10.89
C THR A 281 2.82 -33.41 11.79
N VAL A 282 4.06 -33.67 12.20
CA VAL A 282 4.84 -32.75 13.03
C VAL A 282 5.92 -32.11 12.18
N ARG A 283 6.14 -30.80 12.32
CA ARG A 283 7.23 -30.12 11.62
C ARG A 283 8.56 -30.49 12.25
N ILE A 284 9.57 -30.74 11.42
CA ILE A 284 10.95 -30.96 11.87
C ILE A 284 11.46 -29.78 12.71
N GLY A 285 12.00 -30.07 13.90
CA GLY A 285 12.50 -29.05 14.82
C GLY A 285 11.43 -28.11 15.39
N SER A 286 10.20 -28.60 15.61
CA SER A 286 9.20 -27.89 16.42
C SER A 286 9.61 -27.90 17.91
N ASP A 287 9.52 -26.73 18.55
CA ASP A 287 9.75 -26.59 20.00
C ASP A 287 8.62 -27.18 20.86
N ASN A 288 7.44 -27.42 20.24
CA ASN A 288 6.24 -27.92 20.91
C ASN A 288 5.92 -29.37 20.52
N LYS A 289 6.92 -30.18 20.19
CA LYS A 289 6.76 -31.58 19.78
C LYS A 289 5.87 -32.38 20.74
N ASP A 290 6.07 -32.27 22.05
CA ASP A 290 5.25 -33.01 23.04
C ASP A 290 3.76 -32.65 22.95
N LYS A 291 3.44 -31.37 22.74
CA LYS A 291 2.05 -30.92 22.56
C LYS A 291 1.48 -31.36 21.21
N ALA A 292 2.31 -31.43 20.18
CA ALA A 292 1.93 -31.98 18.89
C ALA A 292 1.62 -33.48 18.97
N ILE A 293 2.39 -34.25 19.73
CA ILE A 293 2.10 -35.67 19.99
C ILE A 293 0.83 -35.82 20.83
N HIS A 294 0.62 -34.97 21.85
CA HIS A 294 -0.62 -34.93 22.63
C HIS A 294 -1.85 -34.62 21.76
N LEU A 295 -1.72 -33.72 20.77
CA LEU A 295 -2.76 -33.49 19.77
C LEU A 295 -3.13 -34.79 19.05
N ILE A 296 -2.12 -35.52 18.54
CA ILE A 296 -2.34 -36.78 17.81
C ILE A 296 -3.00 -37.83 18.71
N GLU A 297 -2.47 -38.02 19.92
CA GLU A 297 -3.02 -38.95 20.92
C GLU A 297 -4.51 -38.68 21.15
N ARG A 298 -4.85 -37.42 21.43
CA ARG A 298 -6.22 -37.00 21.71
C ARG A 298 -7.18 -37.24 20.55
N TYR A 299 -6.72 -37.07 19.30
CA TYR A 299 -7.53 -37.35 18.12
C TYR A 299 -7.68 -38.85 17.85
N LEU A 300 -6.74 -39.70 18.28
CA LEU A 300 -6.85 -41.15 18.17
C LEU A 300 -7.70 -41.79 19.28
N GLU A 301 -7.89 -41.10 20.40
CA GLU A 301 -8.72 -41.60 21.49
C GLU A 301 -10.16 -41.87 21.02
N PRO A 302 -10.73 -43.06 21.31
CA PRO A 302 -12.14 -43.31 21.07
C PRO A 302 -13.01 -42.42 21.97
N ASP A 303 -14.21 -42.07 21.52
CA ASP A 303 -15.15 -41.19 22.21
C ASP A 303 -15.37 -41.64 23.68
N ASN A 304 -14.72 -40.96 24.63
CA ASN A 304 -14.91 -41.19 26.07
C ASN A 304 -16.12 -40.41 26.63
N THR A 305 -16.97 -39.85 25.76
CA THR A 305 -18.17 -39.09 26.10
C THR A 305 -19.40 -39.95 26.44
N ALA A 306 -19.19 -41.23 26.75
CA ALA A 306 -20.20 -42.12 27.32
C ALA A 306 -19.79 -42.61 28.72
N LYS A 307 -19.68 -41.69 29.69
CA LYS A 307 -19.79 -41.98 31.12
C LYS A 307 -20.53 -40.86 31.84
#